data_AF-A0A0T1WG46-F1
#
_entry.id   AF-A0A0T1WG46-F1
#
_cell.length_a   1.000
_cell.length_b   1.000
_cell.length_c   1.000
_cell.angle_alpha   90.00
_cell.angle_beta   90.00
_cell.angle_gamma   90.00
#
_symmetry.space_group_name_H-M   'P 1'
#
loop_
_entity.id
_entity.type
_entity.pdbx_description
1 polymer ?
#
loop_
_entity_poly.entity_id
_entity_poly.type
_entity_poly.pdbx_seq_one_letter_code
_entity_poly.pdbx_strand_id
1 'polypeptide(L)'
;MDTPRRKNKSHIVWTAEHDTALRRLADAASEVKKADTTASRRQLRSAVDAARDVGVGWTKIGDTLGIASGNAYHRYRKRADQQRCDANGAQG
;
A
#
# COMPACT_ATOMS: atom_id res chain seq x y z
N MET A 1 -26.31 -2.52 -39.59
CA MET A 1 -25.74 -3.45 -38.59
C MET A 1 -24.27 -3.07 -38.44
N ASP A 2 -23.97 -2.07 -37.62
CA ASP A 2 -22.60 -1.66 -37.31
C ASP A 2 -22.47 -1.65 -35.79
N THR A 3 -21.81 -2.66 -35.25
CA THR A 3 -21.45 -2.72 -33.83
C THR A 3 -20.03 -2.20 -33.71
N PRO A 4 -19.80 -1.02 -33.09
CA PRO A 4 -18.45 -0.60 -32.77
C PRO A 4 -17.93 -1.52 -31.66
N ARG A 5 -17.08 -2.48 -32.05
CA ARG A 5 -16.27 -3.30 -31.17
C ARG A 5 -15.31 -2.40 -30.40
N ARG A 6 -15.79 -1.79 -29.31
CA ARG A 6 -14.94 -1.11 -28.32
C ARG A 6 -13.95 -2.13 -27.79
N LYS A 7 -12.70 -1.99 -28.20
CA LYS A 7 -11.56 -2.52 -27.47
C LYS A 7 -11.55 -1.78 -26.13
N ASN A 8 -12.28 -2.31 -25.14
CA ASN A 8 -12.05 -1.96 -23.74
C ASN A 8 -10.63 -2.45 -23.43
N LYS A 9 -9.64 -1.62 -23.75
CA LYS A 9 -8.39 -1.62 -23.00
C LYS A 9 -8.84 -1.51 -21.56
N SER A 10 -8.67 -2.57 -20.81
CA SER A 10 -8.70 -2.55 -19.36
C SER A 10 -7.53 -1.67 -18.89
N HIS A 11 -7.59 -0.39 -19.21
CA HIS A 11 -6.99 0.64 -18.40
C HIS A 11 -7.71 0.45 -17.07
N ILE A 12 -7.01 -0.16 -16.12
CA ILE A 12 -7.38 -0.12 -14.70
C ILE A 12 -7.79 1.33 -14.48
N VAL A 13 -9.09 1.58 -14.35
CA VAL A 13 -9.61 2.93 -14.25
C VAL A 13 -9.05 3.45 -12.95
N TRP A 14 -8.02 4.27 -13.05
CA TRP A 14 -7.44 4.95 -11.91
C TRP A 14 -8.54 5.83 -11.32
N THR A 15 -9.09 5.40 -10.19
CA THR A 15 -10.20 6.12 -9.55
C THR A 15 -9.67 7.22 -8.63
N ALA A 16 -10.53 8.16 -8.25
CA ALA A 16 -10.21 9.16 -7.23
C ALA A 16 -9.77 8.52 -5.90
N GLU A 17 -10.21 7.28 -5.63
CA GLU A 17 -9.81 6.53 -4.44
C GLU A 17 -8.34 6.11 -4.50
N HIS A 18 -7.82 5.76 -5.69
CA HIS A 18 -6.40 5.47 -5.88
C HIS A 18 -5.53 6.71 -5.60
N ASP A 19 -5.94 7.87 -6.12
CA ASP A 19 -5.26 9.14 -5.87
C ASP A 19 -5.28 9.53 -4.38
N THR A 20 -6.45 9.41 -3.76
CA THR A 20 -6.63 9.69 -2.33
C THR A 20 -5.75 8.78 -1.47
N ALA A 21 -5.69 7.48 -1.80
CA ALA A 21 -4.86 6.53 -1.08
C ALA A 21 -3.36 6.83 -1.24
N LEU A 22 -2.91 7.19 -2.44
CA LEU A 22 -1.53 7.58 -2.69
C LEU A 22 -1.15 8.89 -2.00
N ARG A 23 -2.06 9.85 -1.94
CA ARG A 23 -1.83 11.10 -1.23
C ARG A 23 -1.70 10.89 0.27
N ARG A 24 -2.55 10.03 0.85
CA ARG A 24 -2.43 9.59 2.25
C ARG A 24 -1.14 8.85 2.52
N LEU A 25 -0.69 8.00 1.58
CA LEU A 25 0.58 7.31 1.65
C LEU A 25 1.76 8.28 1.67
N ALA A 26 1.77 9.27 0.77
CA ALA A 26 2.81 10.28 0.67
C ALA A 26 2.89 11.18 1.91
N ASP A 27 1.72 11.54 2.46
CA ASP A 27 1.61 12.30 3.70
C ASP A 27 2.20 11.51 4.89
N ALA A 28 1.75 10.26 5.08
CA ALA A 28 2.26 9.42 6.15
C ALA A 28 3.78 9.14 6.01
N ALA A 29 4.29 9.04 4.78
CA ALA A 29 5.71 8.85 4.53
C ALA A 29 6.52 10.11 4.89
N SER A 30 5.97 11.30 4.59
CA SER A 30 6.54 12.58 4.99
C SER A 30 6.59 12.73 6.51
N GLU A 31 5.52 12.32 7.21
CA GLU A 31 5.46 12.38 8.67
C GLU A 31 6.45 11.42 9.34
N VAL A 32 6.66 10.22 8.77
CA VAL A 32 7.73 9.32 9.24
C VAL A 32 9.11 9.94 9.04
N LYS A 33 9.37 10.61 7.91
CA LYS A 33 10.66 11.29 7.70
C LYS A 33 10.90 12.44 8.68
N LYS A 34 9.84 13.12 9.13
CA LYS A 34 9.96 14.26 10.07
C LYS A 34 10.19 13.81 11.51
N ALA A 35 9.39 12.87 12.00
CA ALA A 35 9.33 12.55 13.43
C ALA A 35 9.77 11.12 13.76
N ASP A 36 9.80 10.22 12.77
CA ASP A 36 10.16 8.79 12.88
C ASP A 36 9.59 8.04 14.09
N THR A 37 8.41 8.46 14.55
CA THR A 37 7.78 7.86 15.74
C THR A 37 7.09 6.53 15.41
N THR A 38 6.88 5.71 16.44
CA THR A 38 6.08 4.48 16.33
C THR A 38 4.68 4.74 15.77
N ALA A 39 4.06 5.88 16.13
CA ALA A 39 2.75 6.27 15.63
C ALA A 39 2.80 6.59 14.13
N SER A 40 3.77 7.40 13.69
CA SER A 40 3.97 7.74 12.26
C SER A 40 4.23 6.49 11.42
N ARG A 41 5.04 5.54 11.91
CA ARG A 41 5.30 4.27 11.20
C ARG A 41 4.06 3.37 11.11
N ARG A 42 3.19 3.37 12.13
CA ARG A 42 1.89 2.66 12.09
C ARG A 42 0.91 3.30 11.10
N GLN A 43 0.87 4.63 11.06
CA GLN A 43 0.06 5.38 10.10
C GLN A 43 0.52 5.11 8.66
N LEU A 44 1.84 5.11 8.42
CA LEU A 44 2.41 4.76 7.13
C LEU A 44 2.01 3.34 6.69
N ARG A 45 2.11 2.36 7.59
CA ARG A 45 1.66 0.98 7.30
C ARG A 45 0.18 0.91 6.95
N SER A 46 -0.67 1.65 7.67
CA SER A 46 -2.12 1.70 7.40
C SER A 46 -2.41 2.34 6.04
N ALA A 47 -1.67 3.38 5.67
CA ALA A 47 -1.80 4.01 4.36
C ALA A 47 -1.32 3.10 3.21
N VAL A 48 -0.26 2.33 3.41
CA VAL A 48 0.17 1.30 2.45
C VAL A 48 -0.92 0.23 2.27
N ASP A 49 -1.52 -0.23 3.37
CA ASP A 49 -2.59 -1.23 3.32
C ASP A 49 -3.84 -0.70 2.58
N ALA A 50 -4.26 0.54 2.88
CA ALA A 50 -5.36 1.20 2.17
C ALA A 50 -5.07 1.37 0.68
N ALA A 51 -3.85 1.76 0.30
CA ALA A 51 -3.45 1.84 -1.11
C ALA A 51 -3.53 0.48 -1.79
N ARG A 52 -3.17 -0.60 -1.11
CA ARG A 52 -3.30 -1.96 -1.66
C ARG A 52 -4.75 -2.42 -1.77
N ASP A 53 -5.58 -2.11 -0.79
CA ASP A 53 -6.99 -2.49 -0.76
C ASP A 53 -7.74 -1.90 -1.96
N VAL A 54 -7.46 -0.64 -2.30
CA VAL A 54 -8.04 0.02 -3.49
C VAL A 54 -7.40 -0.42 -4.81
N GLY A 55 -6.37 -1.27 -4.79
CA GLY A 55 -5.74 -1.84 -5.99
C GLY A 55 -4.45 -1.15 -6.48
N VAL A 56 -3.84 -0.25 -5.69
CA VAL A 56 -2.55 0.36 -6.04
C VAL A 56 -1.44 -0.69 -6.05
N GLY A 57 -0.74 -0.79 -7.18
CA GLY A 57 0.39 -1.68 -7.35
C GLY A 57 1.62 -1.27 -6.52
N TRP A 58 2.42 -2.26 -6.11
CA TRP A 58 3.66 -2.06 -5.35
C TRP A 58 4.69 -1.16 -6.02
N THR A 59 4.69 -1.11 -7.36
CA THR A 59 5.53 -0.18 -8.12
C THR A 59 5.23 1.27 -7.75
N LYS A 60 3.95 1.63 -7.68
CA LYS A 60 3.53 3.01 -7.39
C LYS A 60 3.65 3.35 -5.91
N ILE A 61 3.44 2.37 -5.04
CA ILE A 61 3.72 2.49 -3.60
C ILE A 61 5.22 2.74 -3.39
N GLY A 62 6.09 1.96 -4.02
CA GLY A 62 7.55 2.14 -3.95
C GLY A 62 8.00 3.50 -4.44
N ASP A 63 7.51 3.92 -5.62
CA ASP A 63 7.72 5.25 -6.21
C ASP A 63 7.38 6.38 -5.22
N THR A 64 6.20 6.31 -4.60
CA THR A 64 5.73 7.31 -3.62
C THR A 64 6.59 7.36 -2.36
N LEU A 65 7.10 6.20 -1.92
CA LEU A 65 7.96 6.09 -0.75
C LEU A 65 9.43 6.43 -1.05
N GLY A 66 9.81 6.54 -2.34
CA GLY A 66 11.20 6.69 -2.76
C GLY A 66 12.04 5.43 -2.50
N ILE A 67 11.42 4.25 -2.48
CA ILE A 67 12.12 2.97 -2.30
C ILE A 67 11.81 2.03 -3.47
N ALA A 68 12.72 1.10 -3.74
CA ALA A 68 12.46 0.04 -4.71
C ALA A 68 11.17 -0.72 -4.37
N SER A 69 10.35 -1.00 -5.38
CA SER A 69 9.08 -1.73 -5.23
C SER A 69 9.26 -3.10 -4.58
N GLY A 70 10.35 -3.80 -4.86
CA GLY A 70 10.72 -5.06 -4.20
C GLY A 70 11.00 -4.89 -2.70
N ASN A 71 11.58 -3.77 -2.28
CA ASN A 71 11.79 -3.45 -0.86
C ASN A 71 10.47 -3.06 -0.18
N ALA A 72 9.62 -2.29 -0.86
CA ALA A 72 8.27 -2.00 -0.37
C ALA A 72 7.46 -3.30 -0.19
N TYR A 73 7.48 -4.17 -1.20
CA TYR A 73 6.88 -5.50 -1.12
C TYR A 73 7.47 -6.28 0.06
N HIS A 74 8.79 -6.42 0.19
CA HIS A 74 9.37 -7.20 1.27
C HIS A 74 9.05 -6.66 2.68
N ARG A 75 8.98 -5.33 2.85
CA ARG A 75 8.73 -4.69 4.16
C ARG A 75 7.26 -4.65 4.57
N TYR A 76 6.36 -4.49 3.60
CA TYR A 76 4.93 -4.26 3.85
C TYR A 76 4.04 -5.42 3.39
N ARG A 77 4.57 -6.39 2.64
CA ARG A 77 3.93 -7.71 2.47
C ARG A 77 3.86 -8.34 3.84
N LYS A 78 2.67 -8.23 4.44
CA LYS A 78 2.20 -8.97 5.62
C LYS A 78 3.21 -10.02 6.10
N ARG A 79 3.97 -9.71 7.15
CA ARG A 79 4.19 -10.70 8.23
C ARG A 79 2.85 -10.91 8.93
N ALA A 80 1.86 -11.46 8.21
CA ALA A 80 0.65 -11.96 8.85
C ALA A 80 0.89 -13.32 9.53
N ASP A 81 2.04 -13.93 9.27
CA ASP A 81 2.43 -15.20 9.88
C ASP A 81 3.11 -15.02 11.25
N GLN A 82 3.98 -14.01 11.41
CA GLN A 82 4.75 -13.86 12.66
C GLN A 82 3.89 -13.46 13.88
N GLN A 83 2.89 -12.59 13.72
CA GLN A 83 2.06 -12.14 14.86
C GLN A 83 1.08 -13.21 15.38
N ARG A 84 0.77 -14.26 14.62
CA ARG A 84 -0.01 -15.40 15.15
C ARG A 84 0.85 -16.35 15.98
N CYS A 85 2.15 -16.41 15.72
CA CYS A 85 3.10 -17.23 16.47
C CYS A 85 3.49 -16.58 17.81
N ASP A 86 3.64 -15.26 17.86
CA ASP A 86 3.98 -14.54 19.11
C ASP A 86 2.79 -14.39 20.07
N ALA A 87 1.54 -14.59 19.61
CA ALA A 87 0.33 -14.48 20.44
C ALA A 87 -0.22 -15.83 20.96
N ASN A 88 0.33 -16.98 20.52
CA ASN A 88 -0.12 -18.32 20.95
C ASN A 88 0.98 -19.17 21.60
N GLY A 89 2.20 -18.63 21.83
CA GLY A 89 3.36 -19.38 22.30
C GLY A 89 3.74 -19.22 23.77
N ALA A 90 2.95 -18.52 24.58
CA ALA A 90 3.28 -18.25 25.99
C ALA A 90 2.08 -18.55 26.90
N GLN A 91 1.60 -19.80 26.89
CA GLN A 91 0.76 -20.39 27.94
C GLN A 91 0.70 -21.91 27.70
N GLY A 92 1.46 -22.66 28.50
CA GLY A 92 1.52 -24.12 28.48
C GLY A 92 2.78 -24.62 29.16
#